data_AF-A0A1M5I9K4-F1
#
_entry.id   AF-A0A1M5I9K4-F1
#
_cell.length_a   1.000
_cell.length_b   1.000
_cell.length_c   1.000
_cell.angle_alpha   90.00
_cell.angle_beta   90.00
_cell.angle_gamma   90.00
#
_symmetry.space_group_name_H-M   'P 1'
#
loop_
_entity.id
_entity.type
_entity.pdbx_description
1 polymer ?
#
loop_
_entity_poly.entity_id
_entity_poly.type
_entity_poly.pdbx_seq_one_letter_code
_entity_poly.pdbx_strand_id
1 'polypeptide(L)'
;METANFFRQIAQMDINSKLMLTIAKATESTIIVSILIENENCSDKAKNIIPPFNLTGTPEELDNEFIQCIKKPMQTADGILSNMESFMLQLEHAKASSAMEKGKNDKHKKEGDSKSRKYTEAMLKADAYEAEGKYKEAWSALPKVSDFPEHAEKIRNKQEIYEREFAPSLFNNAQNTEEQEIQE
;
A
#
# COMPACT_ATOMS: atom_id res chain seq x y z
N MET A 1 26.09 24.34 -52.98
CA MET A 1 25.64 24.74 -51.63
C MET A 1 25.51 23.46 -50.84
N GLU A 2 26.45 23.20 -49.93
CA GLU A 2 26.28 22.11 -48.96
C GLU A 2 25.09 22.47 -48.08
N THR A 3 24.03 21.67 -48.16
CA THR A 3 22.81 21.87 -47.37
C THR A 3 23.12 21.61 -45.90
N ALA A 4 22.99 22.63 -45.07
CA ALA A 4 23.07 22.51 -43.61
C ALA A 4 21.95 21.61 -43.08
N ASN A 5 22.25 20.31 -42.90
CA ASN A 5 21.29 19.29 -42.48
C ASN A 5 21.29 19.02 -40.97
N PHE A 6 21.98 19.85 -40.18
CA PHE A 6 22.17 19.65 -38.75
C PHE A 6 20.85 19.46 -37.99
N PHE A 7 19.96 20.48 -38.01
CA PHE A 7 18.71 20.45 -37.25
C PHE A 7 17.73 19.39 -37.77
N ARG A 8 17.76 19.10 -39.07
CA ARG A 8 16.94 18.05 -39.67
C ARG A 8 17.35 16.67 -39.16
N GLN A 9 18.65 16.42 -39.02
CA GLN A 9 19.14 15.17 -38.46
C GLN A 9 18.85 15.06 -36.97
N ILE A 10 18.94 16.16 -36.20
CA ILE A 10 18.52 16.19 -34.79
C ILE A 10 17.03 15.86 -34.67
N ALA A 11 16.17 16.45 -35.49
CA ALA A 11 14.73 16.18 -35.49
C ALA A 11 14.37 14.75 -35.92
N GLN A 12 15.27 14.04 -36.62
CA GLN A 12 15.12 12.62 -36.94
C GLN A 12 15.60 11.69 -35.82
N MET A 13 16.25 12.23 -34.79
CA MET A 13 16.58 11.45 -33.60
C MET A 13 15.32 11.28 -32.76
N ASP A 14 15.05 10.05 -32.35
CA ASP A 14 13.98 9.71 -31.41
C ASP A 14 14.45 10.04 -29.99
N ILE A 15 14.41 11.33 -29.64
CA ILE A 15 14.81 11.87 -28.34
C ILE A 15 13.67 12.76 -27.85
N ASN A 16 13.14 12.46 -26.68
CA ASN A 16 12.04 13.24 -26.07
C ASN A 16 12.53 14.18 -24.96
N SER A 17 13.83 14.14 -24.65
CA SER A 17 14.49 15.00 -23.67
C SER A 17 14.99 16.32 -24.28
N LYS A 18 15.17 17.32 -23.42
CA LYS A 18 15.80 18.60 -23.75
C LYS A 18 17.30 18.39 -23.97
N LEU A 19 17.81 18.89 -25.09
CA LEU A 19 19.25 18.87 -25.43
C LEU A 19 19.83 20.28 -25.29
N MET A 20 20.87 20.42 -24.47
CA MET A 20 21.64 21.64 -24.30
C MET A 20 23.00 21.49 -24.96
N LEU A 21 23.23 22.26 -26.02
CA LEU A 21 24.47 22.28 -26.78
C LEU A 21 25.30 23.51 -26.42
N THR A 22 26.52 23.31 -25.95
CA THR A 22 27.48 24.37 -25.65
C THR A 22 28.70 24.22 -26.54
N ILE A 23 29.05 25.27 -27.28
CA ILE A 23 30.18 25.28 -28.21
C ILE A 23 31.20 26.29 -27.73
N ALA A 24 32.43 25.83 -27.50
CA ALA A 24 33.56 26.66 -27.10
C ALA A 24 34.66 26.56 -28.15
N LYS A 25 35.10 27.71 -28.67
CA LYS A 25 36.28 27.78 -29.54
C LYS A 25 37.53 27.79 -28.66
N ALA A 26 38.25 26.68 -28.62
CA ALA A 26 39.43 26.53 -27.77
C ALA A 26 40.66 27.19 -28.41
N THR A 27 40.85 27.01 -29.72
CA THR A 27 41.95 27.58 -30.50
C THR A 27 41.44 28.05 -31.87
N GLU A 28 42.31 28.52 -32.77
CA GLU A 28 41.89 28.86 -34.14
C GLU A 28 41.37 27.65 -34.92
N SER A 29 41.89 26.44 -34.65
CA SER A 29 41.56 25.21 -35.38
C SER A 29 40.78 24.18 -34.56
N THR A 30 40.53 24.42 -33.27
CA THR A 30 39.89 23.44 -32.38
C THR A 30 38.62 24.02 -31.75
N ILE A 31 37.54 23.26 -31.91
CA ILE A 31 36.24 23.52 -31.29
C ILE A 31 35.96 22.38 -30.30
N ILE A 32 35.47 22.76 -29.12
CA ILE A 32 34.96 21.86 -28.10
C ILE A 32 33.44 22.01 -28.08
N VAL A 33 32.74 20.89 -28.18
CA VAL A 33 31.28 20.83 -28.14
C VAL A 33 30.87 19.97 -26.95
N SER A 34 30.11 20.54 -26.04
CA SER A 34 29.54 19.87 -24.87
C SER A 34 28.03 19.72 -25.05
N ILE A 35 27.53 18.51 -24.84
CA ILE A 35 26.11 18.16 -24.99
C ILE A 35 25.60 17.63 -23.66
N LEU A 36 24.62 18.32 -23.09
CA LEU A 36 23.92 17.89 -21.90
C LEU A 36 22.48 17.53 -22.29
N ILE A 37 21.99 16.39 -21.81
CA ILE A 37 20.61 15.94 -22.00
C ILE A 37 19.86 15.99 -20.67
N GLU A 38 18.69 16.62 -20.69
CA GLU A 38 17.85 16.85 -19.52
C GLU A 38 16.42 16.37 -19.80
N ASN A 39 15.83 15.56 -18.92
CA ASN A 39 14.41 15.21 -18.99
C ASN A 39 13.66 15.99 -17.88
N GLU A 40 12.71 16.85 -18.26
CA GLU A 40 11.93 17.67 -17.32
C GLU A 40 10.98 16.84 -16.44
N ASN A 41 10.55 15.66 -16.91
CA ASN A 41 9.70 14.76 -16.13
C ASN A 41 10.50 14.03 -15.03
N CYS A 42 11.82 13.97 -15.14
CA CYS A 42 12.68 13.41 -14.11
C CYS A 42 12.96 14.47 -13.02
N SER A 43 12.04 14.58 -12.06
CA SER A 43 12.08 15.58 -10.98
C SER A 43 13.21 15.39 -9.93
N ASP A 44 14.05 14.38 -10.07
CA ASP A 44 15.08 14.03 -9.08
C ASP A 44 16.50 14.49 -9.49
N LYS A 45 17.43 14.49 -8.53
CA LYS A 45 18.88 14.72 -8.71
C LYS A 45 19.52 13.77 -9.74
N ALA A 46 18.79 12.77 -10.23
CA ALA A 46 19.15 11.90 -11.34
C ALA A 46 19.49 12.65 -12.64
N LYS A 47 18.92 13.84 -12.86
CA LYS A 47 19.32 14.73 -13.96
C LYS A 47 20.80 15.16 -13.93
N ASN A 48 21.42 15.13 -12.74
CA ASN A 48 22.85 15.43 -12.56
C ASN A 48 23.74 14.17 -12.61
N ILE A 49 23.17 12.97 -12.77
CA ILE A 49 23.93 11.72 -12.83
C ILE A 49 24.53 11.53 -14.22
N ILE A 50 23.83 11.97 -15.27
CA ILE A 50 24.30 11.81 -16.64
C ILE A 50 25.35 12.91 -16.92
N PRO A 51 26.63 12.54 -17.12
CA PRO A 51 27.66 13.51 -17.41
C PRO A 51 27.44 14.11 -18.80
N PRO A 52 27.83 15.38 -19.03
CA PRO A 52 27.79 15.97 -20.36
C PRO A 52 28.74 15.23 -21.30
N PHE A 53 28.29 15.02 -22.53
CA PHE A 53 29.07 14.41 -23.60
C PHE A 53 29.92 15.48 -24.28
N ASN A 54 31.24 15.37 -24.18
CA ASN A 54 32.18 16.35 -24.74
C ASN A 54 32.86 15.77 -25.97
N LEU A 55 32.88 16.56 -27.04
CA LEU A 55 33.59 16.29 -28.29
C LEU A 55 34.58 17.42 -28.55
N THR A 56 35.73 17.07 -29.12
CA THR A 56 36.74 18.04 -29.53
C THR A 56 37.20 17.65 -30.93
N GLY A 57 37.27 18.62 -31.84
CA GLY A 57 37.70 18.38 -33.22
C GLY A 57 37.90 19.67 -33.99
N THR A 58 38.30 19.53 -35.26
CA THR A 58 38.30 20.68 -36.19
C THR A 58 36.87 21.00 -36.64
N PRO A 59 36.62 22.21 -37.18
CA PRO A 59 35.33 22.54 -37.75
C PRO A 59 34.89 21.52 -38.83
N GLU A 60 35.80 21.08 -39.71
CA GLU A 60 35.43 20.15 -40.78
C GLU A 60 35.09 18.74 -40.25
N GLU A 61 35.81 18.26 -39.24
CA GLU A 61 35.53 16.97 -38.61
C GLU A 61 34.17 16.98 -37.91
N LEU A 62 33.88 18.06 -37.19
CA LEU A 62 32.60 18.23 -36.52
C LEU A 62 31.46 18.35 -37.53
N ASP A 63 31.60 19.13 -38.60
CA ASP A 63 30.51 19.26 -39.58
C ASP A 63 30.13 17.94 -40.24
N ASN A 64 31.11 17.05 -40.48
CA ASN A 64 30.88 15.76 -41.14
C ASN A 64 30.44 14.65 -40.19
N GLU A 65 31.05 14.54 -39.02
CA GLU A 65 30.92 13.36 -38.16
C GLU A 65 30.11 13.61 -36.89
N PHE A 66 29.89 14.88 -36.49
CA PHE A 66 29.29 15.22 -35.20
C PHE A 66 27.97 14.49 -34.95
N ILE A 67 27.03 14.57 -35.88
CA ILE A 67 25.71 13.95 -35.75
C ILE A 67 25.81 12.42 -35.61
N GLN A 68 26.68 11.77 -36.38
CA GLN A 68 26.86 10.31 -36.33
C GLN A 68 27.44 9.88 -34.98
N CYS A 69 28.39 10.66 -34.46
CA CYS A 69 29.01 10.44 -33.16
C CYS A 69 28.03 10.63 -31.99
N ILE A 70 27.14 11.63 -32.06
CA ILE A 70 26.24 11.95 -30.94
C ILE A 70 24.95 11.15 -30.95
N LYS A 71 24.50 10.64 -32.10
CA LYS A 71 23.21 9.95 -32.23
C LYS A 71 23.05 8.79 -31.25
N LYS A 72 24.03 7.87 -31.20
CA LYS A 72 23.97 6.69 -30.32
C LYS A 72 24.05 7.07 -28.82
N PRO A 73 25.03 7.89 -28.37
CA PRO A 73 25.09 8.35 -26.99
C PRO A 73 23.81 9.06 -26.53
N MET A 74 23.24 9.94 -27.36
CA MET A 74 22.04 10.69 -26.99
C MET A 74 20.80 9.80 -26.89
N GLN A 75 20.60 8.87 -27.84
CA GLN A 75 19.51 7.88 -27.74
C GLN A 75 19.64 6.98 -26.51
N THR A 76 20.87 6.59 -26.16
CA THR A 76 21.13 5.77 -24.97
C THR A 76 20.81 6.55 -23.70
N ALA A 77 21.23 7.81 -23.62
CA ALA A 77 20.96 8.66 -22.47
C ALA A 77 19.47 8.98 -22.32
N ASP A 78 18.75 9.24 -23.42
CA ASP A 78 17.29 9.41 -23.42
C ASP A 78 16.57 8.16 -22.91
N GLY A 79 16.94 6.98 -23.41
CA GLY A 79 16.38 5.70 -22.95
C GLY A 79 16.63 5.43 -21.46
N ILE A 80 17.80 5.82 -20.94
CA ILE A 80 18.08 5.74 -19.49
C ILE A 80 17.14 6.66 -18.71
N LEU A 81 16.95 7.90 -19.16
CA LEU A 81 16.06 8.87 -18.51
C LEU A 81 14.60 8.39 -18.51
N SER A 82 14.09 7.89 -19.64
CA SER A 82 12.74 7.33 -19.74
C SER A 82 12.53 6.09 -18.88
N ASN A 83 13.54 5.21 -18.78
CA ASN A 83 13.50 4.04 -17.91
C ASN A 83 13.48 4.43 -16.42
N MET A 84 14.28 5.43 -16.04
CA MET A 84 14.28 5.96 -14.66
C MET A 84 12.95 6.61 -14.30
N GLU A 85 12.34 7.40 -15.20
CA GLU A 85 11.00 7.96 -15.02
C GLU A 85 9.96 6.85 -14.80
N SER A 86 9.95 5.86 -15.68
CA SER A 86 9.01 4.72 -15.61
C SER A 86 9.19 3.93 -14.31
N PHE A 87 10.43 3.68 -13.90
CA PHE A 87 10.74 2.99 -12.65
C PHE A 87 10.24 3.77 -11.43
N MET A 88 10.41 5.09 -11.41
CA MET A 88 9.96 5.94 -10.31
C MET A 88 8.44 6.00 -10.21
N LEU A 89 7.73 6.12 -11.34
CA LEU A 89 6.27 6.05 -11.37
C LEU A 89 5.76 4.70 -10.84
N GLN A 90 6.39 3.60 -11.24
CA GLN A 90 6.04 2.27 -10.73
C GLN A 90 6.33 2.13 -9.23
N LEU A 91 7.44 2.72 -8.76
CA LEU A 91 7.82 2.72 -7.35
C LEU A 91 6.83 3.54 -6.51
N GLU A 92 6.40 4.71 -6.98
CA GLU A 92 5.37 5.52 -6.35
C GLU A 92 4.03 4.77 -6.30
N HIS A 93 3.62 4.15 -7.41
CA HIS A 93 2.43 3.33 -7.46
C HIS A 93 2.49 2.13 -6.49
N ALA A 94 3.63 1.45 -6.41
CA ALA A 94 3.86 0.34 -5.48
C ALA A 94 3.83 0.80 -4.01
N LYS A 95 4.41 1.97 -3.70
CA LYS A 95 4.33 2.60 -2.37
C LYS A 95 2.89 2.99 -2.01
N ALA A 96 2.16 3.62 -2.93
CA ALA A 96 0.76 3.99 -2.74
C ALA A 96 -0.13 2.76 -2.52
N SER A 97 0.08 1.71 -3.32
CA SER A 97 -0.62 0.42 -3.19
C SER A 97 -0.28 -0.26 -1.85
N SER A 98 0.99 -0.23 -1.43
CA SER A 98 1.41 -0.78 -0.13
C SER A 98 0.86 0.00 1.06
N ALA A 99 0.72 1.32 0.96
CA ALA A 99 0.10 2.16 1.98
C ALA A 99 -1.41 1.92 2.08
N MET A 100 -2.10 1.73 0.94
CA MET A 100 -3.51 1.34 0.91
C MET A 100 -3.73 -0.05 1.50
N GLU A 101 -2.85 -1.01 1.22
CA GLU A 101 -2.93 -2.37 1.78
C GLU A 101 -2.69 -2.36 3.29
N LYS A 102 -1.71 -1.57 3.79
CA LYS A 102 -1.52 -1.35 5.23
C LYS A 102 -2.74 -0.68 5.88
N GLY A 103 -3.38 0.29 5.21
CA GLY A 103 -4.60 0.94 5.71
C GLY A 103 -5.83 0.04 5.75
N LYS A 104 -5.98 -0.88 4.78
CA LYS A 104 -7.02 -1.92 4.80
C LYS A 104 -6.79 -2.95 5.89
N ASN A 105 -5.53 -3.35 6.11
CA ASN A 105 -5.17 -4.32 7.14
C ASN A 105 -5.30 -3.75 8.57
N ASP A 106 -5.10 -2.43 8.74
CA ASP A 106 -5.30 -1.75 10.02
C ASP A 106 -6.80 -1.56 10.36
N LYS A 107 -7.66 -1.32 9.35
CA LYS A 107 -9.12 -1.30 9.53
C LYS A 107 -9.68 -2.67 9.93
N HIS A 108 -9.22 -3.76 9.29
CA HIS A 108 -9.63 -5.10 9.66
C HIS A 108 -9.13 -5.54 11.04
N LYS A 109 -7.94 -5.09 11.49
CA LYS A 109 -7.44 -5.39 12.85
C LYS A 109 -8.12 -4.58 13.95
N LYS A 110 -8.50 -3.32 13.71
CA LYS A 110 -9.20 -2.49 14.73
C LYS A 110 -10.64 -2.92 15.00
N GLU A 111 -11.33 -3.48 14.00
CA GLU A 111 -12.70 -4.01 14.19
C GLU A 111 -12.71 -5.36 14.94
N GLY A 112 -11.68 -6.20 14.77
CA GLY A 112 -11.52 -7.45 15.54
C GLY A 112 -11.18 -7.21 17.01
N ASP A 113 -10.32 -6.24 17.30
CA ASP A 113 -9.84 -5.97 18.67
C ASP A 113 -10.91 -5.29 19.55
N SER A 114 -11.76 -4.42 18.98
CA SER A 114 -12.86 -3.80 19.75
C SER A 114 -13.99 -4.77 20.08
N LYS A 115 -14.31 -5.71 19.17
CA LYS A 115 -15.30 -6.77 19.44
C LYS A 115 -14.78 -7.79 20.47
N SER A 116 -13.53 -8.23 20.32
CA SER A 116 -12.90 -9.15 21.29
C SER A 116 -12.84 -8.58 22.71
N ARG A 117 -12.52 -7.28 22.85
CA ARG A 117 -12.52 -6.60 24.17
C ARG A 117 -13.92 -6.53 24.80
N LYS A 118 -14.95 -6.18 24.04
CA LYS A 118 -16.34 -6.15 24.55
C LYS A 118 -16.85 -7.53 24.97
N TYR A 119 -16.50 -8.57 24.21
CA TYR A 119 -16.81 -9.95 24.57
C TYR A 119 -16.14 -10.35 25.90
N THR A 120 -14.85 -10.07 26.04
CA THR A 120 -14.07 -10.44 27.24
C THR A 120 -14.60 -9.72 28.49
N GLU A 121 -14.93 -8.43 28.38
CA GLU A 121 -15.47 -7.64 29.49
C GLU A 121 -16.86 -8.12 29.92
N ALA A 122 -17.76 -8.41 28.97
CA ALA A 122 -19.09 -8.95 29.27
C ALA A 122 -19.02 -10.35 29.90
N MET A 123 -18.11 -11.20 29.43
CA MET A 123 -17.88 -12.53 29.99
C MET A 123 -17.34 -12.47 31.42
N LEU A 124 -16.35 -11.61 31.68
CA LEU A 124 -15.81 -11.39 33.03
C LEU A 124 -16.87 -10.87 34.00
N LYS A 125 -17.75 -9.99 33.53
CA LYS A 125 -18.86 -9.48 34.33
C LYS A 125 -19.88 -10.56 34.67
N ALA A 126 -20.19 -11.44 33.72
CA ALA A 126 -21.05 -12.59 33.96
C ALA A 126 -20.41 -13.57 34.98
N ASP A 127 -19.12 -13.86 34.83
CA ASP A 127 -18.36 -14.73 35.76
C ASP A 127 -18.29 -14.15 37.18
N ALA A 128 -18.19 -12.82 37.32
CA ALA A 128 -18.22 -12.17 38.63
C ALA A 128 -19.59 -12.32 39.31
N TYR A 129 -20.69 -12.19 38.57
CA TYR A 129 -22.03 -12.43 39.11
C TYR A 129 -22.26 -13.92 39.43
N GLU A 130 -21.70 -14.85 38.66
CA GLU A 130 -21.67 -16.28 38.97
C GLU A 130 -20.95 -16.54 40.31
N ALA A 131 -19.77 -15.95 40.52
CA ALA A 131 -19.02 -16.08 41.77
C ALA A 131 -19.75 -15.46 42.99
N GLU A 132 -20.59 -14.46 42.77
CA GLU A 132 -21.49 -13.88 43.77
C GLU A 132 -22.80 -14.67 43.95
N GLY A 133 -23.03 -15.75 43.19
CA GLY A 133 -24.26 -16.56 43.22
C GLY A 133 -25.49 -15.89 42.58
N LYS A 134 -25.29 -14.81 41.82
CA LYS A 134 -26.34 -14.02 41.14
C LYS A 134 -26.50 -14.45 39.68
N TYR A 135 -26.99 -15.68 39.49
CA TYR A 135 -27.09 -16.30 38.16
C TYR A 135 -28.04 -15.58 37.17
N LYS A 136 -29.06 -14.88 37.67
CA LYS A 136 -29.99 -14.08 36.84
C LYS A 136 -29.32 -12.83 36.24
N GLU A 137 -28.51 -12.15 37.06
CA GLU A 137 -27.70 -11.02 36.64
C GLU A 137 -26.53 -11.47 35.74
N ALA A 138 -25.93 -12.62 36.02
CA ALA A 138 -24.90 -13.24 35.18
C ALA A 138 -25.42 -13.52 33.76
N TRP A 139 -26.62 -14.12 33.63
CA TRP A 139 -27.26 -14.37 32.34
C TRP A 139 -27.56 -13.09 31.55
N SER A 140 -28.00 -12.04 32.23
CA SER A 140 -28.29 -10.75 31.61
C SER A 140 -27.03 -9.98 31.19
N ALA A 141 -25.89 -10.28 31.83
CA ALA A 141 -24.59 -9.68 31.53
C ALA A 141 -23.84 -10.39 30.40
N LEU A 142 -24.26 -11.60 30.01
CA LEU A 142 -23.65 -12.34 28.90
C LEU A 142 -23.82 -11.59 27.57
N PRO A 143 -22.77 -11.57 26.72
CA PRO A 143 -22.87 -10.99 25.39
C PRO A 143 -23.84 -11.81 24.53
N LYS A 144 -24.57 -11.17 23.60
CA LYS A 144 -25.52 -11.88 22.74
C LYS A 144 -24.80 -12.66 21.65
N VAL A 145 -25.30 -13.86 21.37
CA VAL A 145 -24.80 -14.73 20.30
C VAL A 145 -24.79 -14.02 18.93
N SER A 146 -25.79 -13.17 18.67
CA SER A 146 -25.88 -12.39 17.42
C SER A 146 -24.75 -11.37 17.23
N ASP A 147 -24.17 -10.88 18.33
CA ASP A 147 -23.09 -9.88 18.29
C ASP A 147 -21.70 -10.55 18.17
N PHE A 148 -21.58 -11.82 18.56
CA PHE A 148 -20.32 -12.60 18.58
C PHE A 148 -20.51 -14.02 18.05
N PRO A 149 -20.74 -14.18 16.72
CA PRO A 149 -20.97 -15.49 16.12
C PRO A 149 -19.79 -16.46 16.28
N GLU A 150 -18.55 -15.95 16.40
CA GLU A 150 -17.33 -16.76 16.64
C GLU A 150 -17.27 -17.36 18.06
N HIS A 151 -18.06 -16.84 19.00
CA HIS A 151 -18.15 -17.34 20.38
C HIS A 151 -19.54 -17.85 20.75
N ALA A 152 -20.40 -18.05 19.74
CA ALA A 152 -21.79 -18.47 19.88
C ALA A 152 -21.97 -19.71 20.77
N GLU A 153 -21.14 -20.73 20.59
CA GLU A 153 -21.22 -21.99 21.34
C GLU A 153 -20.92 -21.80 22.83
N LYS A 154 -19.91 -20.98 23.16
CA LYS A 154 -19.53 -20.69 24.55
C LYS A 154 -20.58 -19.86 25.28
N ILE A 155 -21.13 -18.85 24.59
CA ILE A 155 -22.20 -18.00 25.12
C ILE A 155 -23.43 -18.85 25.40
N ARG A 156 -23.85 -19.68 24.44
CA ARG A 156 -25.04 -20.53 24.57
C ARG A 156 -24.91 -21.52 25.73
N ASN A 157 -23.75 -22.17 25.87
CA ASN A 157 -23.50 -23.09 26.97
C ASN A 157 -23.59 -22.39 28.34
N LYS A 158 -22.99 -21.19 28.47
CA LYS A 158 -23.13 -20.40 29.71
C LYS A 158 -24.56 -19.93 29.99
N GLN A 159 -25.30 -19.55 28.95
CA GLN A 159 -26.71 -19.20 29.09
C GLN A 159 -27.53 -20.40 29.62
N GLU A 160 -27.32 -21.59 29.07
CA GLU A 160 -27.99 -22.82 29.53
C GLU A 160 -27.60 -23.18 30.97
N ILE A 161 -26.32 -23.03 31.35
CA ILE A 161 -25.86 -23.26 32.73
C ILE A 161 -26.53 -22.30 33.70
N TYR A 162 -26.50 -20.98 33.42
CA TYR A 162 -27.11 -20.00 34.31
C TYR A 162 -28.63 -20.16 34.38
N GLU A 163 -29.28 -20.39 33.24
CA GLU A 163 -30.72 -20.64 33.19
C GLU A 163 -31.09 -21.88 34.01
N ARG A 164 -30.28 -22.94 34.00
CA ARG A 164 -30.52 -24.13 34.83
C ARG A 164 -30.36 -23.86 36.33
N GLU A 165 -29.46 -22.96 36.72
CA GLU A 165 -29.18 -22.63 38.13
C GLU A 165 -30.20 -21.65 38.72
N PHE A 166 -30.72 -20.67 37.96
CA PHE A 166 -31.73 -19.72 38.47
C PHE A 166 -33.17 -20.05 38.08
N ALA A 167 -33.41 -20.81 37.02
CA ALA A 167 -34.75 -21.32 36.74
C ALA A 167 -34.93 -22.61 37.56
N PRO A 168 -35.75 -22.60 38.64
CA PRO A 168 -36.22 -23.86 39.17
C PRO A 168 -36.93 -24.56 38.01
N SER A 169 -36.60 -25.82 37.75
CA SER A 169 -37.12 -26.57 36.62
C SER A 169 -38.65 -26.40 36.52
N LEU A 170 -39.10 -25.51 35.61
CA LEU A 170 -40.52 -25.28 35.36
C LEU A 170 -41.20 -26.51 34.72
N PHE A 171 -40.43 -27.57 34.47
CA PHE A 171 -40.91 -28.87 34.00
C PHE A 171 -40.66 -30.04 34.96
N ASN A 172 -40.12 -29.83 36.17
CA ASN A 172 -39.96 -30.93 37.15
C ASN A 172 -40.99 -30.91 38.29
N ASN A 173 -41.99 -30.03 38.22
CA ASN A 173 -43.15 -30.03 39.13
C ASN A 173 -44.38 -30.76 38.57
N ALA A 174 -44.25 -31.52 37.48
CA ALA A 174 -45.37 -32.26 36.87
C ALA A 174 -45.33 -33.79 37.10
N GLN A 175 -44.66 -34.27 38.15
CA GLN A 175 -44.60 -35.70 38.47
C GLN A 175 -44.76 -36.03 39.97
N ASN A 176 -45.27 -35.13 40.83
CA ASN A 176 -45.68 -35.50 42.19
C ASN A 176 -46.87 -34.65 42.66
N THR A 177 -47.98 -34.71 41.93
CA THR A 177 -49.29 -34.34 42.46
C THR A 177 -50.26 -35.38 41.96
N GLU A 178 -50.41 -36.46 42.74
CA GLU A 178 -51.60 -37.31 42.88
C GLU A 178 -51.19 -38.48 43.80
N GLU A 179 -52.08 -38.83 44.74
CA GLU A 179 -51.93 -39.73 45.91
C GLU A 179 -51.54 -38.99 47.21
N GLN A 180 -52.42 -38.74 48.19
CA GLN A 180 -53.75 -39.28 48.48
C GLN A 180 -54.57 -38.28 49.30
N GLU A 181 -55.86 -38.22 48.95
CA GLU A 181 -56.94 -37.66 49.74
C GLU A 181 -57.46 -38.70 50.76
N ILE A 182 -57.64 -38.26 52.01
CA ILE A 182 -58.70 -38.59 52.99
C ILE A 182 -58.58 -39.88 53.86
N GLN A 183 -59.04 -39.69 55.12
CA GLN A 183 -59.58 -40.61 56.15
C GLN A 183 -58.60 -40.87 57.30
N GLU A 184 -58.88 -40.58 58.57
CA GLU A 184 -60.07 -40.14 59.32
C GLU A 184 -59.59 -39.57 60.67
#